data_AF-A0A9E2N3Q1-F1
#
_entry.id   AF-A0A9E2N3Q1-F1
#
_cell.length_a   1.000
_cell.length_b   1.000
_cell.length_c   1.000
_cell.angle_alpha   90.00
_cell.angle_beta   90.00
_cell.angle_gamma   90.00
#
_symmetry.space_group_name_H-M   'P 1'
#
loop_
_entity.id
_entity.type
_entity.pdbx_description
1 polymer ?
#
loop_
_entity_poly.entity_id
_entity_poly.type
_entity_poly.pdbx_seq_one_letter_code
_entity_poly.pdbx_strand_id
1 'polypeptide(L)' 'MPVIRALDDIKAPYPNPVLTIGNFDGVHLGHQALFNLVKDRARTLQGTSMVLTFEPHPMRVLSK' A
#
# COMPACT_ATOMS: atom_id res chain seq x y z
N MET A 1 -3.74 11.97 -1.80
CA MET A 1 -2.72 10.90 -1.80
C MET A 1 -2.45 10.51 -3.25
N PRO A 2 -1.20 10.49 -3.72
CA PRO A 2 -0.89 10.02 -5.07
C PRO A 2 -1.28 8.55 -5.23
N VAL A 3 -1.78 8.19 -6.41
CA VAL A 3 -2.07 6.80 -6.78
C VAL A 3 -1.14 6.42 -7.93
N ILE A 4 -0.39 5.35 -7.73
CA ILE A 4 0.57 4.81 -8.69
C ILE A 4 -0.07 3.52 -9.22
N ARG A 5 -0.29 3.43 -10.55
CA ARG A 5 -1.05 2.31 -11.14
C ARG A 5 -0.16 1.14 -11.52
N ALA A 6 1.08 1.41 -11.92
CA ALA A 6 2.09 0.42 -12.20
C ALA A 6 3.43 0.83 -11.58
N LEU A 7 4.34 -0.13 -11.37
CA LEU A 7 5.68 0.16 -10.86
C LEU A 7 6.44 1.14 -11.75
N ASP A 8 6.21 1.09 -13.06
CA ASP A 8 6.81 2.00 -14.05
C ASP A 8 6.30 3.46 -13.91
N ASP A 9 5.18 3.68 -13.22
CA ASP A 9 4.63 5.02 -12.96
C ASP A 9 5.27 5.70 -11.73
N ILE A 10 6.27 5.08 -11.09
CA ILE A 10 7.00 5.67 -9.96
C ILE A 10 7.95 6.75 -10.51
N LYS A 11 7.47 8.00 -10.55
CA LYS A 11 8.18 9.14 -11.16
C LYS A 11 9.11 9.92 -10.21
N ALA A 12 9.07 9.62 -8.92
CA ALA A 12 9.87 10.33 -7.92
C ALA A 12 10.34 9.34 -6.83
N PRO A 13 11.52 9.60 -6.23
CA PRO A 13 11.95 8.83 -5.08
C PRO A 13 11.02 9.10 -3.90
N TYR A 14 10.51 8.03 -3.30
CA TYR A 14 9.85 8.08 -2.00
C TYR A 14 10.90 7.78 -0.92
N PRO A 15 11.27 8.73 -0.06
CA PRO A 15 12.27 8.49 0.98
C PRO A 15 11.78 7.41 1.94
N ASN A 16 12.68 6.46 2.28
CA ASN A 16 12.45 5.35 3.22
C ASN A 16 11.01 4.79 3.15
N PRO A 17 10.59 4.21 2.01
CA PRO A 17 9.20 3.81 1.81
C PRO A 17 8.86 2.67 2.76
N VAL A 18 7.76 2.84 3.51
CA VAL A 18 7.21 1.83 4.42
C VAL A 18 5.87 1.42 3.87
N LEU A 19 5.73 0.14 3.53
CA LEU A 19 4.60 -0.39 2.78
C LEU A 19 3.86 -1.46 3.58
N THR A 20 2.55 -1.54 3.38
CA THR A 20 1.77 -2.77 3.58
C THR A 20 1.17 -3.21 2.25
N ILE A 21 1.00 -4.51 2.09
CA ILE A 21 0.54 -5.14 0.85
C ILE A 21 -0.68 -6.02 1.16
N GLY A 22 -1.72 -5.92 0.35
CA GLY A 22 -2.95 -6.70 0.52
C GLY A 22 -4.08 -6.21 -0.39
N ASN A 23 -5.18 -6.97 -0.48
CA ASN A 23 -6.33 -6.56 -1.29
C ASN A 23 -7.05 -5.35 -0.66
N PHE A 24 -7.07 -5.29 0.67
CA PHE A 24 -7.69 -4.22 1.45
C PHE A 24 -9.20 -3.98 1.19
N ASP A 25 -9.91 -4.96 0.62
CA ASP A 25 -11.34 -4.87 0.39
C ASP A 25 -12.10 -4.61 1.70
N GLY A 26 -13.00 -3.62 1.67
CA GLY A 26 -13.82 -3.23 2.82
C GLY A 26 -13.11 -2.47 3.95
N VAL A 27 -11.77 -2.35 3.94
CA VAL A 27 -10.98 -1.53 4.89
C VAL A 27 -11.45 -1.64 6.36
N HIS A 28 -11.71 -2.87 6.81
CA HIS A 28 -12.16 -3.14 8.19
C HIS A 28 -11.09 -2.81 9.24
N LEU A 29 -11.42 -2.96 10.53
CA LEU A 29 -10.54 -2.61 11.65
C LEU A 29 -9.13 -3.22 11.57
N GLY A 30 -8.99 -4.45 11.08
CA GLY A 30 -7.69 -5.06 10.83
C GLY A 30 -6.81 -4.31 9.82
N HIS A 31 -7.39 -3.85 8.71
CA HIS A 31 -6.67 -3.03 7.71
C HIS A 31 -6.30 -1.67 8.28
N GLN A 32 -7.21 -1.05 9.05
CA GLN A 32 -6.94 0.24 9.71
C GLN A 32 -5.78 0.12 10.71
N ALA A 33 -5.68 -0.99 11.44
CA ALA A 33 -4.54 -1.26 12.33
C ALA A 33 -3.23 -1.37 11.54
N LEU A 34 -3.22 -2.07 10.40
CA LEU A 34 -2.04 -2.15 9.53
C LEU A 34 -1.65 -0.77 8.99
N PHE A 35 -2.60 0.05 8.56
CA PHE A 35 -2.33 1.41 8.08
C PHE A 35 -1.76 2.31 9.16
N ASN A 36 -2.26 2.19 10.40
CA ASN A 36 -1.70 2.92 11.54
C ASN A 36 -0.25 2.49 11.81
N LEU A 37 0.03 1.19 11.84
CA LEU A 37 1.39 0.67 12.00
C LEU A 37 2.36 1.20 10.93
N VAL A 38 1.94 1.21 9.66
CA VAL A 38 2.74 1.72 8.55
C VAL A 38 3.02 3.21 8.70
N LYS A 39 2.02 4.02 9.06
CA LYS A 39 2.19 5.46 9.30
C LYS A 39 3.18 5.73 10.44
N ASP A 40 3.04 5.03 11.57
CA ASP A 40 3.89 5.24 12.74
C ASP A 40 5.33 4.83 12.46
N ARG A 41 5.53 3.73 11.72
CA ARG A 41 6.85 3.27 11.31
C ARG A 41 7.48 4.22 10.29
N ALA A 42 6.74 4.69 9.30
CA ALA A 42 7.22 5.69 8.35
C ALA A 42 7.66 6.97 9.05
N ARG A 43 6.88 7.45 10.03
CA ARG A 43 7.23 8.62 10.84
C ARG A 43 8.56 8.45 11.57
N THR A 44 8.77 7.29 12.19
CA THR A 44 10.01 6.97 12.92
C THR A 44 11.21 6.91 12.00
N LEU A 45 11.02 6.45 10.75
CA LEU A 45 12.08 6.32 9.75
C LEU A 45 12.27 7.57 8.89
N GLN A 46 11.56 8.68 9.18
CA GLN A 46 11.53 9.88 8.33
C GLN A 46 11.21 9.53 6.86
N GLY A 47 10.29 8.59 6.69
CA GLY A 47 9.97 7.96 5.41
C GLY A 47 8.54 8.20 4.94
N THR A 48 8.18 7.52 3.85
CA THR A 48 6.87 7.63 3.21
C THR A 48 6.02 6.41 3.50
N SER A 49 4.88 6.59 4.17
CA SER A 49 3.88 5.53 4.34
C SER A 49 3.12 5.29 3.05
N MET A 50 3.05 4.04 2.59
CA MET A 50 2.41 3.67 1.33
C MET A 50 1.62 2.36 1.47
N VAL A 51 0.68 2.14 0.54
CA VAL A 51 -0.09 0.90 0.45
C VAL A 51 0.06 0.35 -0.97
N LEU A 52 0.32 -0.94 -1.09
CA LEU A 52 0.26 -1.67 -2.35
C LEU A 52 -0.97 -2.56 -2.34
N THR A 53 -1.84 -2.39 -3.33
CA THR A 53 -3.02 -3.25 -3.54
C THR A 53 -3.06 -3.76 -4.97
N PHE A 54 -4.02 -4.62 -5.27
CA PHE A 54 -4.13 -5.34 -6.51
C PHE A 54 -5.38 -4.90 -7.28
N GLU A 55 -5.19 -4.60 -8.57
CA GLU A 55 -6.27 -4.33 -9.51
C GLU A 55 -5.90 -5.01 -10.85
N PRO A 56 -6.72 -5.94 -11.38
CA PRO A 56 -7.96 -6.46 -10.80
C PRO A 56 -7.71 -7.32 -9.55
N HIS A 57 -8.76 -7.55 -8.75
CA HIS A 57 -8.71 -8.42 -7.57
C HIS A 57 -8.05 -9.77 -7.90
N PRO A 58 -7.09 -10.29 -7.09
CA PRO A 58 -6.27 -11.45 -7.46
C PRO A 58 -7.06 -12.70 -7.84
N MET A 59 -8.17 -12.95 -7.14
CA MET A 59 -9.04 -14.08 -7.46
C MET A 59 -9.59 -14.04 -8.88
N ARG A 60 -9.83 -12.85 -9.46
CA ARG A 60 -10.31 -12.73 -10.85
C ARG A 60 -9.25 -13.17 -11.88
N VAL A 61 -7.98 -13.10 -11.51
CA VAL A 61 -6.87 -13.55 -12.36
C VAL A 61 -6.65 -15.06 -12.21
N LEU A 62 -6.78 -15.57 -10.98
CA LEU A 62 -6.52 -16.98 -10.66
C LEU A 62 -7.70 -17.91 -10.93
N SER A 63 -8.93 -17.42 -10.94
CA SER A 63 -10.14 -18.22 -11.17
C SER A 63 -10.41 -18.53 -12.65
N LYS A 64 -9.37 -18.57 -13.47
CA LYS A 64 -9.43 -18.93 -14.90
C LYS A 64 -8.97 -20.36 -15.11
#